data_AF-A0A7C5J616-F1
#
_entry.id   AF-A0A7C5J616-F1
#
_cell.length_a   1.000
_cell.length_b   1.000
_cell.length_c   1.000
_cell.angle_alpha   90.00
_cell.angle_beta   90.00
_cell.angle_gamma   90.00
#
_symmetry.space_group_name_H-M   'P 1'
#
loop_
_entity.id
_entity.type
_entity.pdbx_description
1 polymer ?
#
loop_
_entity_poly.entity_id
_entity_poly.type
_entity_poly.pdbx_seq_one_letter_code
_entity_poly.pdbx_strand_id
1 'polypeptide(L)'
;MSNGWDHAQGLADKHTGSGSGLFVRLANNGDKIVGAFVGEPYAREVHWGGERYEECTGDGCSFCGDGKRPSLRVSMNFFVPSEGDLKIIEGGVTWFKDLLKVRDKYGLGKWLFEIERHGEAGDPKTTYTILPEERLTDAQLKEIDGLRLHDLPKVVSGGGDSFDSYDKDKGGRTIDGRTASELMPRLKALPRSALDTFLGEFGIQRVRDLKASDEKAARALLDRLEADSKQEEDTSIDPFA
;
A
#
# COMPACT_ATOMS: atom_id res chain seq x y z
N MET A 1 26.64 -8.11 -10.80
CA MET A 1 26.70 -6.90 -11.66
C MET A 1 25.36 -6.81 -12.37
N SER A 2 24.48 -5.89 -11.96
CA SER A 2 23.19 -5.70 -12.64
C SER A 2 23.44 -4.93 -13.93
N ASN A 3 22.99 -5.47 -15.07
CA ASN A 3 23.15 -4.82 -16.35
C ASN A 3 22.07 -3.72 -16.55
N GLY A 4 22.17 -2.95 -17.62
CA GLY A 4 21.22 -1.86 -17.91
C GLY A 4 19.78 -2.32 -18.12
N TRP A 5 19.57 -3.59 -18.51
CA TRP A 5 18.24 -4.20 -18.64
C TRP A 5 17.62 -4.51 -17.29
N ASP A 6 18.40 -5.04 -16.34
CA ASP A 6 17.92 -5.30 -14.97
C ASP A 6 17.51 -3.99 -14.27
N HIS A 7 18.25 -2.90 -14.53
CA HIS A 7 17.92 -1.56 -14.01
C HIS A 7 16.67 -0.97 -14.67
N ALA A 8 16.52 -1.11 -15.98
CA ALA A 8 15.35 -0.64 -16.71
C ALA A 8 14.08 -1.42 -16.35
N GLN A 9 14.19 -2.74 -16.13
CA GLN A 9 13.11 -3.59 -15.65
C GLN A 9 12.68 -3.19 -14.24
N GLY A 10 13.63 -3.02 -13.31
CA GLY A 10 13.31 -2.53 -11.96
C GLY A 10 12.67 -1.14 -11.92
N LEU A 11 12.99 -0.27 -12.88
CA LEU A 11 12.31 1.03 -13.05
C LEU A 11 10.92 0.87 -13.67
N ALA A 12 10.75 0.02 -14.68
CA ALA A 12 9.46 -0.26 -15.29
C ALA A 12 8.48 -0.85 -14.26
N ASP A 13 8.90 -1.86 -13.49
CA ASP A 13 8.11 -2.53 -12.46
C ASP A 13 7.68 -1.56 -11.35
N LYS A 14 8.55 -0.62 -10.98
CA LYS A 14 8.25 0.48 -10.05
C LYS A 14 7.16 1.43 -10.58
N HIS A 15 7.00 1.55 -11.89
CA HIS A 15 6.09 2.48 -12.55
C HIS A 15 4.77 1.84 -13.05
N THR A 16 4.70 0.52 -13.21
CA THR A 16 3.51 -0.18 -13.74
C THR A 16 2.68 -0.94 -12.69
N GLY A 17 3.22 -1.23 -11.50
CA GLY A 17 2.44 -1.96 -10.49
C GLY A 17 2.94 -1.81 -9.05
N SER A 18 2.18 -1.07 -8.23
CA SER A 18 2.06 -1.39 -6.79
C SER A 18 3.32 -1.35 -5.91
N GLY A 19 4.37 -0.62 -6.28
CA GLY A 19 5.61 -0.50 -5.50
C GLY A 19 5.54 0.33 -4.20
N SER A 20 4.35 0.76 -3.75
CA SER A 20 4.17 1.49 -2.50
C SER A 20 2.97 1.02 -1.67
N GLY A 21 2.36 -0.09 -2.05
CA GLY A 21 1.18 -0.61 -1.37
C GLY A 21 1.55 -1.58 -0.24
N LEU A 22 0.77 -1.55 0.83
CA LEU A 22 0.89 -2.49 1.96
C LEU A 22 0.69 -3.96 1.55
N PHE A 23 -0.01 -4.19 0.43
CA PHE A 23 -0.32 -5.53 -0.08
C PHE A 23 0.59 -5.91 -1.26
N VAL A 24 1.01 -7.17 -1.28
CA VAL A 24 1.59 -7.80 -2.46
C VAL A 24 0.53 -7.84 -3.57
N ARG A 25 0.86 -7.30 -4.75
CA ARG A 25 -0.02 -7.28 -5.92
C ARG A 25 0.71 -7.84 -7.13
N LEU A 26 0.26 -9.00 -7.60
CA LEU A 26 0.66 -9.60 -8.87
C LEU A 26 -0.53 -9.40 -9.82
N ALA A 27 -0.38 -8.51 -10.81
CA ALA A 27 -1.47 -8.01 -11.63
C ALA A 27 -1.56 -8.71 -12.99
N ASN A 28 -0.41 -9.12 -13.54
CA ASN A 28 -0.28 -9.69 -14.88
C ASN A 28 0.21 -11.14 -14.83
N ASN A 29 0.13 -11.81 -15.98
CA ASN A 29 0.66 -13.17 -16.12
C ASN A 29 2.20 -13.15 -16.04
N GLY A 30 2.77 -14.06 -15.26
CA GLY A 30 4.21 -14.13 -15.05
C GLY A 30 4.75 -13.10 -14.06
N ASP A 31 3.90 -12.30 -13.41
CA ASP A 31 4.33 -11.43 -12.31
C ASP A 31 4.83 -12.28 -11.15
N LYS A 32 5.95 -11.87 -10.56
CA LYS A 32 6.64 -12.60 -9.48
C LYS A 32 6.93 -11.72 -8.28
N ILE A 33 7.02 -12.35 -7.12
CA ILE A 33 7.58 -11.77 -5.91
C ILE A 33 8.38 -12.82 -5.16
N VAL A 34 9.51 -12.42 -4.57
CA VAL A 34 10.32 -13.27 -3.70
C VAL A 34 10.29 -12.73 -2.28
N GLY A 35 10.04 -13.61 -1.31
CA GLY A 35 9.99 -13.22 0.08
C GLY A 35 9.74 -14.37 1.05
N ALA A 36 9.70 -14.07 2.34
CA ALA A 36 9.45 -15.05 3.40
C ALA A 36 8.12 -14.77 4.11
N PHE A 37 7.40 -15.83 4.44
CA PHE A 37 6.19 -15.72 5.28
C PHE A 37 6.60 -15.59 6.75
N VAL A 38 6.02 -14.61 7.43
CA VAL A 38 6.37 -14.26 8.82
C VAL A 38 5.11 -14.24 9.69
N GLY A 39 5.21 -14.78 10.91
CA GLY A 39 4.13 -14.78 11.89
C GLY A 39 2.96 -15.72 11.54
N GLU A 40 1.84 -15.51 12.24
CA GLU A 40 0.64 -16.35 12.13
C GLU A 40 -0.29 -15.87 11.00
N PRO A 41 -0.98 -16.79 10.31
CA PRO A 41 -1.98 -16.43 9.34
C PRO A 41 -3.25 -15.89 10.00
N TYR A 42 -3.91 -14.95 9.32
CA TYR A 42 -5.24 -14.49 9.68
C TYR A 42 -6.25 -14.91 8.61
N ALA A 43 -7.25 -15.70 9.01
CA ALA A 43 -8.26 -16.25 8.13
C ALA A 43 -9.60 -15.55 8.35
N ARG A 44 -10.28 -15.20 7.25
CA ARG A 44 -11.64 -14.67 7.28
C ARG A 44 -12.48 -15.21 6.13
N GLU A 45 -13.78 -15.32 6.40
CA GLU A 45 -14.78 -15.57 5.36
C GLU A 45 -15.25 -14.24 4.80
N VAL A 46 -15.31 -14.13 3.47
CA VAL A 46 -15.65 -12.87 2.80
C VAL A 46 -16.62 -13.06 1.64
N HIS A 47 -17.37 -12.01 1.33
CA HIS A 47 -18.13 -11.87 0.09
C HIS A 47 -17.50 -10.81 -0.80
N TRP A 48 -17.54 -11.00 -2.11
CA TRP A 48 -17.17 -9.95 -3.06
C TRP A 48 -18.37 -9.03 -3.28
N GLY A 49 -18.25 -7.77 -2.84
CA GLY A 49 -19.28 -6.74 -2.99
C GLY A 49 -19.29 -6.05 -4.36
N GLY A 50 -18.39 -6.41 -5.27
CA GLY A 50 -18.23 -5.75 -6.58
C GLY A 50 -16.99 -4.85 -6.64
N GLU A 51 -16.70 -4.14 -5.54
CA GLU A 51 -15.53 -3.25 -5.42
C GLU A 51 -14.50 -3.77 -4.42
N ARG A 52 -14.95 -4.42 -3.34
CA ARG A 52 -14.10 -4.92 -2.27
C ARG A 52 -14.64 -6.22 -1.67
N TYR A 53 -13.78 -6.91 -0.92
CA TYR A 53 -14.21 -8.00 -0.05
C TYR A 53 -14.82 -7.43 1.23
N GLU A 54 -15.97 -7.98 1.61
CA GLU A 54 -16.68 -7.68 2.86
C GLU A 54 -16.68 -8.92 3.74
N GLU A 55 -16.40 -8.75 5.02
CA GLU A 55 -16.34 -9.87 5.95
C GLU A 55 -17.73 -10.48 6.15
N CYS A 56 -17.82 -11.80 6.05
CA CYS A 56 -19.03 -12.56 6.27
C CYS A 56 -19.27 -12.69 7.77
N THR A 57 -20.40 -12.18 8.26
CA THR A 57 -20.82 -12.31 9.66
C THR A 57 -21.79 -13.49 9.88
N GLY A 58 -21.84 -14.44 8.92
CA GLY A 58 -22.72 -15.62 8.96
C GLY A 58 -24.10 -15.40 8.34
N ASP A 59 -25.06 -16.26 8.71
CA ASP A 59 -26.39 -16.38 8.10
C ASP A 59 -27.22 -15.09 8.10
N GLY A 60 -26.87 -14.11 8.94
CA GLY A 60 -27.53 -12.81 9.01
C GLY A 60 -26.95 -11.72 8.10
N CYS A 61 -25.87 -11.97 7.36
CA CYS A 61 -25.32 -10.98 6.44
C CYS A 61 -26.10 -10.92 5.12
N SER A 62 -26.12 -9.74 4.48
CA SER A 62 -26.89 -9.48 3.25
C SER A 62 -26.61 -10.49 2.13
N PHE A 63 -25.36 -10.93 2.00
CA PHE A 63 -24.96 -11.88 0.97
C PHE A 63 -25.39 -13.32 1.28
N CYS A 64 -25.25 -13.78 2.52
CA CYS A 64 -25.71 -15.10 2.94
C CYS A 64 -27.24 -15.23 2.87
N GLY A 65 -27.97 -14.16 3.23
CA GLY A 65 -29.43 -14.09 3.08
C GLY A 65 -29.89 -14.25 1.62
N ASP A 66 -29.10 -13.75 0.67
CA ASP A 66 -29.31 -13.94 -0.78
C ASP A 66 -28.85 -15.33 -1.29
N GLY A 67 -28.43 -16.24 -0.39
CA GLY A 67 -27.94 -17.58 -0.74
C GLY A 67 -26.53 -17.62 -1.33
N LYS A 68 -25.78 -16.51 -1.29
CA LYS A 68 -24.38 -16.49 -1.75
C LYS A 68 -23.48 -17.12 -0.69
N ARG A 69 -22.56 -17.98 -1.13
CA ARG A 69 -21.58 -18.61 -0.23
C ARG A 69 -20.38 -17.70 -0.03
N PRO A 70 -19.87 -17.58 1.22
CA PRO A 70 -18.64 -16.86 1.46
C PRO A 70 -17.44 -17.61 0.87
N SER A 71 -16.38 -16.86 0.60
CA SER A 71 -15.07 -17.37 0.18
C SER A 71 -14.05 -17.17 1.30
N LEU A 72 -13.20 -18.17 1.54
CA LEU A 72 -12.07 -17.99 2.46
C LEU A 72 -11.01 -17.07 1.84
N ARG A 73 -10.53 -16.14 2.65
CA ARG A 73 -9.30 -15.37 2.41
C ARG A 73 -8.37 -15.55 3.60
N VAL A 74 -7.10 -15.81 3.32
CA VAL A 74 -6.06 -15.93 4.33
C VAL A 74 -4.98 -14.90 4.03
N SER A 75 -4.74 -14.02 5.00
CA SER A 75 -3.71 -12.99 4.93
C SER A 75 -2.51 -13.40 5.79
N MET A 76 -1.30 -13.06 5.36
CA MET A 76 -0.06 -13.29 6.10
C MET A 76 0.89 -12.11 5.94
N ASN A 77 1.72 -11.87 6.96
CA ASN A 77 2.88 -10.98 6.82
C ASN A 77 3.92 -11.65 5.92
N PHE A 78 4.53 -10.87 5.03
CA PHE A 78 5.43 -11.35 4.00
C PHE A 78 6.62 -10.39 3.87
N PHE A 79 7.80 -10.84 4.29
CA PHE A 79 9.04 -10.09 4.18
C PHE A 79 9.53 -10.08 2.74
N VAL A 80 9.77 -8.89 2.19
CA VAL A 80 10.27 -8.71 0.82
C VAL A 80 11.71 -8.17 0.89
N PRO A 81 12.74 -9.01 0.69
CA PRO A 81 14.14 -8.60 0.84
C PRO A 81 14.56 -7.42 -0.05
N SER A 82 13.99 -7.31 -1.26
CA SER A 82 14.26 -6.21 -2.17
C SER A 82 13.74 -4.86 -1.67
N GLU A 83 12.80 -4.86 -0.73
CA GLU A 83 12.22 -3.67 -0.12
C GLU A 83 12.71 -3.44 1.31
N GLY A 84 13.25 -4.48 1.96
CA GLY A 84 13.66 -4.44 3.38
C GLY A 84 12.46 -4.19 4.30
N ASP A 85 11.28 -4.68 3.92
CA ASP A 85 10.03 -4.39 4.63
C ASP A 85 9.04 -5.57 4.58
N LEU A 86 8.04 -5.54 5.44
CA LEU A 86 6.92 -6.47 5.46
C LEU A 86 5.78 -5.92 4.60
N LYS A 87 5.22 -6.80 3.78
CA LYS A 87 3.94 -6.62 3.11
C LYS A 87 2.91 -7.62 3.63
N ILE A 88 1.68 -7.44 3.21
CA ILE A 88 0.61 -8.41 3.40
C ILE A 88 0.41 -9.16 2.09
N ILE A 89 0.53 -10.48 2.13
CA ILE A 89 0.10 -11.34 1.04
C ILE A 89 -1.20 -12.02 1.42
N GLU A 90 -2.14 -12.08 0.47
CA GLU A 90 -3.44 -12.69 0.69
C GLU A 90 -3.74 -13.68 -0.44
N GLY A 91 -4.32 -14.82 -0.08
CA GLY A 91 -4.76 -15.82 -1.03
C GLY A 91 -6.05 -16.51 -0.66
N GLY A 92 -6.62 -17.19 -1.64
CA GLY A 92 -7.80 -18.05 -1.48
C GLY A 92 -7.45 -19.46 -1.03
N VAL A 93 -8.48 -20.32 -0.95
CA VAL A 93 -8.40 -21.71 -0.47
C VAL A 93 -7.30 -22.53 -1.17
N THR A 94 -7.23 -22.49 -2.50
CA THR A 94 -6.28 -23.31 -3.27
C THR A 94 -4.84 -22.92 -2.95
N TRP A 95 -4.53 -21.62 -3.02
CA TRP A 95 -3.22 -21.09 -2.66
C TRP A 95 -2.83 -21.45 -1.22
N PHE A 96 -3.76 -21.31 -0.27
CA PHE A 96 -3.46 -21.63 1.14
C PHE A 96 -3.18 -23.14 1.35
N LYS A 97 -3.88 -24.03 0.62
CA LYS A 97 -3.57 -25.46 0.66
C LYS A 97 -2.16 -25.76 0.13
N ASP A 98 -1.70 -25.06 -0.88
CA ASP A 98 -0.33 -25.21 -1.38
C ASP A 98 0.69 -24.63 -0.41
N LEU A 99 0.37 -23.50 0.23
CA LEU A 99 1.19 -22.93 1.29
C LEU A 99 1.39 -23.88 2.48
N LEU A 100 0.34 -24.61 2.89
CA LEU A 100 0.45 -25.63 3.94
C LEU A 100 1.45 -26.73 3.56
N LYS A 101 1.43 -27.22 2.31
CA LYS A 101 2.39 -28.22 1.82
C LYS A 101 3.82 -27.68 1.88
N VAL A 102 4.00 -26.41 1.48
CA VAL A 102 5.31 -25.74 1.49
C VAL A 102 5.80 -25.53 2.93
N ARG A 103 4.92 -25.12 3.85
CA ARG A 103 5.22 -25.01 5.28
C ARG A 103 5.71 -26.33 5.85
N ASP A 104 4.99 -27.41 5.58
CA ASP A 104 5.29 -28.72 6.16
C ASP A 104 6.60 -29.29 5.59
N LYS A 105 6.94 -28.98 4.33
CA LYS A 105 8.14 -29.48 3.66
C LYS A 105 9.41 -28.66 3.91
N TYR A 106 9.31 -27.33 3.90
CA TYR A 106 10.46 -26.42 3.92
C TYR A 106 10.54 -25.58 5.20
N GLY A 107 9.40 -25.31 5.84
CA GLY A 107 9.28 -24.36 6.93
C GLY A 107 9.26 -22.91 6.43
N LEU A 108 8.20 -22.18 6.78
CA LEU A 108 7.96 -20.83 6.27
C LEU A 108 8.99 -19.79 6.73
N GLY A 109 9.46 -19.89 7.98
CA GLY A 109 10.48 -19.00 8.54
C GLY A 109 11.93 -19.42 8.25
N LYS A 110 12.16 -20.30 7.27
CA LYS A 110 13.51 -20.82 6.95
C LYS A 110 13.96 -20.54 5.52
N TRP A 111 13.02 -20.23 4.64
CA TRP A 111 13.26 -20.08 3.21
C TRP A 111 12.58 -18.83 2.69
N LEU A 112 13.19 -18.26 1.66
CA LEU A 112 12.52 -17.39 0.73
C LEU A 112 11.71 -18.26 -0.25
N PHE A 113 10.60 -17.72 -0.70
CA PHE A 113 9.73 -18.34 -1.68
C PHE A 113 9.47 -17.37 -2.82
N GLU A 114 9.65 -17.86 -4.05
CA GLU A 114 9.15 -17.21 -5.24
C GLU A 114 7.66 -17.54 -5.39
N ILE A 115 6.85 -16.52 -5.57
CA ILE A 115 5.42 -16.63 -5.85
C ILE A 115 5.17 -16.03 -7.21
N GLU A 116 4.72 -16.85 -8.15
CA GLU A 116 4.45 -16.46 -9.53
C GLU A 116 2.95 -16.61 -9.84
N ARG A 117 2.39 -15.60 -10.49
CA ARG A 117 1.00 -15.59 -10.96
C ARG A 117 0.88 -16.15 -12.38
N HIS A 118 -0.09 -17.05 -12.58
CA HIS A 118 -0.48 -17.58 -13.89
C HIS A 118 -1.90 -17.13 -14.23
N GLY A 119 -2.07 -16.39 -15.32
CA GLY A 119 -3.35 -15.83 -15.77
C GLY A 119 -3.26 -14.33 -16.02
N GLU A 120 -4.06 -13.79 -16.94
CA GLU A 120 -4.03 -12.36 -17.30
C GLU A 120 -4.80 -11.48 -16.33
N ALA A 121 -4.61 -10.16 -16.37
CA ALA A 121 -5.36 -9.23 -15.54
C ALA A 121 -6.88 -9.43 -15.73
N GLY A 122 -7.61 -9.63 -14.63
CA GLY A 122 -9.05 -9.90 -14.65
C GLY A 122 -9.44 -11.35 -14.98
N ASP A 123 -8.48 -12.26 -15.19
CA ASP A 123 -8.76 -13.68 -15.43
C ASP A 123 -9.33 -14.35 -14.17
N PRO A 124 -10.58 -14.87 -14.21
CA PRO A 124 -11.20 -15.54 -13.07
C PRO A 124 -10.53 -16.87 -12.71
N LYS A 125 -9.65 -17.41 -13.55
CA LYS A 125 -8.94 -18.70 -13.35
C LYS A 125 -7.47 -18.53 -13.01
N THR A 126 -7.10 -17.36 -12.47
CA THR A 126 -5.73 -17.11 -12.00
C THR A 126 -5.28 -18.20 -11.03
N THR A 127 -4.09 -18.76 -11.24
CA THR A 127 -3.42 -19.64 -10.29
C THR A 127 -2.08 -19.06 -9.86
N TYR A 128 -1.50 -19.62 -8.79
CA TYR A 128 -0.21 -19.18 -8.27
C TYR A 128 0.67 -20.40 -8.03
N THR A 129 1.96 -20.27 -8.31
CA THR A 129 2.97 -21.26 -7.91
C THR A 129 3.78 -20.69 -6.75
N ILE A 130 4.11 -21.53 -5.76
CA ILE A 130 4.97 -21.19 -4.63
C ILE A 130 6.17 -22.12 -4.67
N LEU A 131 7.35 -21.60 -4.98
CA LEU A 131 8.59 -22.37 -5.09
C LEU A 131 9.58 -21.92 -4.02
N PRO A 132 10.27 -22.86 -3.34
CA PRO A 132 11.38 -22.49 -2.47
C PRO A 132 12.53 -21.94 -3.30
N GLU A 133 13.09 -20.82 -2.85
CA GLU A 133 14.28 -20.21 -3.43
C GLU A 133 15.48 -20.52 -2.52
N GLU A 134 16.07 -19.49 -1.92
CA GLU A 134 17.22 -19.61 -1.03
C GLU A 134 16.77 -19.74 0.43
N ARG A 135 17.64 -20.32 1.27
CA ARG A 135 17.43 -20.27 2.72
C ARG A 135 17.63 -18.85 3.22
N LEU A 136 16.82 -18.45 4.19
CA LEU A 136 17.02 -17.19 4.90
C LEU A 136 18.41 -17.18 5.55
N THR A 137 19.14 -16.10 5.34
CA THR A 137 20.42 -15.85 5.99
C THR A 137 20.21 -15.33 7.42
N ASP A 138 21.22 -15.48 8.27
CA ASP A 138 21.19 -14.91 9.63
C ASP A 138 20.98 -13.39 9.64
N ALA A 139 21.45 -12.69 8.60
CA ALA A 139 21.25 -11.26 8.43
C ALA A 139 19.76 -10.94 8.18
N GLN A 140 19.12 -11.68 7.27
CA GLN A 140 17.70 -11.53 6.97
C GLN A 140 16.81 -11.92 8.15
N LEU A 141 17.17 -12.96 8.90
CA LEU A 141 16.44 -13.35 10.11
C LEU A 141 16.47 -12.21 11.15
N LYS A 142 17.64 -11.61 11.38
CA LYS A 142 17.77 -10.45 12.29
C LYS A 142 17.00 -9.23 11.80
N GLU A 143 16.95 -9.01 10.49
CA GLU A 143 16.17 -7.93 9.91
C GLU A 143 14.67 -8.16 10.16
N ILE A 144 14.17 -9.36 9.85
CA ILE A 144 12.79 -9.76 10.10
C ILE A 144 12.41 -9.60 11.58
N ASP A 145 13.28 -10.04 12.50
CA ASP A 145 13.07 -9.92 13.94
C ASP A 145 12.99 -8.46 14.42
N GLY A 146 13.62 -7.53 13.69
CA GLY A 146 13.57 -6.10 13.95
C GLY A 146 12.34 -5.39 13.36
N LEU A 147 11.60 -6.04 12.46
CA LEU A 147 10.42 -5.47 11.82
C LEU A 147 9.17 -5.66 12.68
N ARG A 148 8.30 -4.65 12.66
CA ARG A 148 6.99 -4.74 13.31
C ARG A 148 5.99 -5.42 12.37
N LEU A 149 5.46 -6.56 12.80
CA LEU A 149 4.40 -7.25 12.07
C LEU A 149 3.15 -6.36 11.90
N HIS A 150 2.52 -6.45 10.72
CA HIS A 150 1.21 -5.85 10.50
C HIS A 150 0.14 -6.55 11.34
N ASP A 151 -0.74 -5.75 11.94
CA ASP A 151 -1.92 -6.24 12.65
C ASP A 151 -2.95 -6.67 11.61
N LEU A 152 -2.86 -7.94 11.18
CA LEU A 152 -3.68 -8.46 10.10
C LEU A 152 -5.19 -8.24 10.36
N PRO A 153 -5.77 -8.61 11.53
CA PRO A 153 -7.17 -8.29 11.82
C PRO A 153 -7.53 -6.82 11.62
N LYS A 154 -6.72 -5.89 12.18
CA LYS A 154 -7.00 -4.46 12.06
C LYS A 154 -6.97 -4.00 10.60
N VAL A 155 -5.96 -4.43 9.85
CA VAL A 155 -5.73 -3.96 8.47
C VAL A 155 -6.78 -4.50 7.51
N VAL A 156 -7.17 -5.76 7.65
CA VAL A 156 -7.93 -6.47 6.60
C VAL A 156 -9.43 -6.53 6.85
N SER A 157 -9.89 -6.36 8.09
CA SER A 157 -11.31 -6.28 8.45
C SER A 157 -11.88 -4.86 8.38
N GLY A 158 -11.11 -3.91 7.84
CA GLY A 158 -11.56 -2.53 7.66
C GLY A 158 -11.72 -1.75 8.96
N GLY A 159 -10.94 -2.10 10.00
CA GLY A 159 -10.80 -1.29 11.20
C GLY A 159 -10.24 0.07 10.80
N GLY A 160 -11.11 1.08 10.81
CA GLY A 160 -10.84 2.41 10.27
C GLY A 160 -9.55 3.03 10.76
N ASP A 161 -8.51 2.91 9.96
CA ASP A 161 -7.49 3.91 9.73
C ASP A 161 -7.14 3.78 8.25
N SER A 162 -7.10 4.92 7.56
CA SER A 162 -6.88 5.05 6.12
C SER A 162 -5.88 4.02 5.58
N PHE A 163 -6.18 3.46 4.40
CA PHE A 163 -5.33 2.56 3.62
C PHE A 163 -3.94 3.18 3.28
N ASP A 164 -3.74 4.46 3.61
CA ASP A 164 -2.48 5.22 3.53
C ASP A 164 -1.72 5.36 4.88
N SER A 165 -2.15 4.72 5.98
CA SER A 165 -1.63 4.97 7.34
C SER A 165 -0.51 4.04 7.84
N TYR A 166 0.11 3.25 6.96
CA TYR A 166 1.46 2.73 7.24
C TYR A 166 2.50 3.68 6.64
N ASP A 167 2.41 4.95 7.02
CA ASP A 167 3.45 5.92 6.73
C ASP A 167 4.62 5.62 7.65
N LYS A 168 5.64 5.03 7.03
CA LYS A 168 7.05 5.01 7.40
C LYS A 168 7.35 5.83 8.65
N ASP A 169 7.56 5.11 9.75
CA ASP A 169 8.36 5.62 10.85
C ASP A 169 9.86 5.60 10.45
N LYS A 170 10.19 6.33 9.37
CA LYS A 170 11.54 6.83 9.14
C LYS A 170 11.66 8.17 9.84
N GLY A 171 11.60 8.12 11.17
CA GLY A 171 12.03 9.17 12.09
C GLY A 171 11.50 10.57 11.80
N GLY A 172 10.29 10.88 12.29
CA GLY A 172 9.88 12.20 12.79
C GLY A 172 10.34 13.48 12.06
N ARG A 173 10.48 13.47 10.73
CA ARG A 173 11.00 14.64 9.97
C ARG A 173 9.94 15.34 9.15
N THR A 174 8.92 14.65 8.64
CA THR A 174 7.90 15.21 7.74
C THR A 174 6.51 15.22 8.35
N ILE A 175 5.60 16.05 7.81
CA ILE A 175 4.20 16.12 8.22
C ILE A 175 3.52 14.75 8.06
N ASP A 176 2.53 14.48 8.91
CA ASP A 176 1.73 13.26 8.79
C ASP A 176 0.78 13.29 7.58
N GLY A 177 0.30 12.11 7.19
CA GLY A 177 -0.61 11.97 6.04
C GLY A 177 -1.93 12.71 6.20
N ARG A 178 -2.39 12.96 7.44
CA ARG A 178 -3.61 13.74 7.72
C ARG A 178 -3.40 15.21 7.39
N THR A 179 -2.31 15.77 7.87
CA THR A 179 -1.88 17.16 7.62
C THR A 179 -1.66 17.39 6.13
N ALA A 180 -1.00 16.45 5.43
CA ALA A 180 -0.86 16.53 3.98
C ALA A 180 -2.21 16.52 3.26
N SER A 181 -3.16 15.69 3.72
CA SER A 181 -4.50 15.59 3.16
C SER A 181 -5.38 16.81 3.44
N GLU A 182 -5.11 17.55 4.52
CA GLU A 182 -5.75 18.84 4.80
C GLU A 182 -5.19 19.97 3.91
N LEU A 183 -3.88 19.98 3.67
CA LEU A 183 -3.22 21.04 2.90
C LEU A 183 -3.42 20.92 1.38
N MET A 184 -3.41 19.69 0.84
CA MET A 184 -3.47 19.49 -0.62
C MET A 184 -4.74 20.03 -1.30
N PRO A 185 -5.96 19.82 -0.79
CA PRO A 185 -7.18 20.34 -1.44
C PRO A 185 -7.19 21.86 -1.50
N ARG A 186 -6.72 22.51 -0.43
CA ARG A 186 -6.62 23.98 -0.32
C ARG A 186 -5.61 24.53 -1.34
N LEU A 187 -4.42 23.94 -1.42
CA LEU A 187 -3.41 24.32 -2.41
C LEU A 187 -3.84 24.07 -3.86
N LYS A 188 -4.65 23.03 -4.12
CA LYS A 188 -5.21 22.75 -5.45
C LYS A 188 -6.31 23.72 -5.86
N ALA A 189 -6.98 24.35 -4.90
CA ALA A 189 -7.98 25.37 -5.17
C ALA A 189 -7.36 26.72 -5.56
N LEU A 190 -6.07 26.91 -5.29
CA LEU A 190 -5.33 28.12 -5.64
C LEU A 190 -4.75 28.06 -7.04
N PRO A 191 -4.43 29.21 -7.66
CA PRO A 191 -3.68 29.28 -8.90
C PRO A 191 -2.34 28.53 -8.80
N ARG A 192 -1.89 27.97 -9.92
CA ARG A 192 -0.64 27.18 -9.97
C ARG A 192 0.58 27.97 -9.48
N SER A 193 0.61 29.29 -9.67
CA SER A 193 1.64 30.19 -9.14
C SER A 193 1.72 30.19 -7.62
N ALA A 194 0.59 30.04 -6.92
CA ALA A 194 0.55 29.95 -5.46
C ALA A 194 1.10 28.61 -4.96
N LEU A 195 0.84 27.52 -5.70
CA LEU A 195 1.45 26.22 -5.41
C LEU A 195 2.96 26.26 -5.60
N ASP A 196 3.46 26.86 -6.68
CA ASP A 196 4.89 26.99 -6.94
C ASP A 196 5.57 27.87 -5.86
N THR A 197 4.89 28.93 -5.42
CA THR A 197 5.34 29.78 -4.30
C THR A 197 5.41 28.99 -2.98
N PHE A 198 4.37 28.20 -2.69
CA PHE A 198 4.33 27.37 -1.49
C PHE A 198 5.45 26.31 -1.49
N LEU A 199 5.67 25.63 -2.60
CA LEU A 199 6.74 24.63 -2.73
C LEU A 199 8.13 25.28 -2.65
N GLY A 200 8.29 26.47 -3.25
CA GLY A 200 9.53 27.24 -3.22
C GLY A 200 9.92 27.72 -1.83
N GLU A 201 8.98 28.24 -1.04
CA GLU A 201 9.24 28.78 0.31
C GLU A 201 9.81 27.71 1.26
N PHE A 202 9.32 26.47 1.14
CA PHE A 202 9.80 25.36 1.97
C PHE A 202 10.91 24.53 1.31
N GLY A 203 11.30 24.84 0.06
CA GLY A 203 12.32 24.10 -0.68
C GLY A 203 11.94 22.63 -0.91
N ILE A 204 10.64 22.34 -1.06
CA ILE A 204 10.09 21.00 -1.19
C ILE A 204 9.56 20.75 -2.60
N GLN A 205 9.65 19.51 -3.09
CA GLN A 205 9.08 19.14 -4.39
C GLN A 205 7.61 18.74 -4.29
N ARG A 206 7.18 18.26 -3.12
CA ARG A 206 5.81 17.82 -2.86
C ARG A 206 5.39 18.23 -1.46
N VAL A 207 4.10 18.48 -1.27
CA VAL A 207 3.52 18.86 0.05
C VAL A 207 3.84 17.81 1.13
N ARG A 208 3.91 16.53 0.78
CA ARG A 208 4.28 15.43 1.70
C ARG A 208 5.74 15.49 2.18
N ASP A 209 6.61 16.21 1.47
CA ASP A 209 8.01 16.39 1.86
C ASP A 209 8.18 17.55 2.87
N LEU A 210 7.10 18.26 3.23
CA LEU A 210 7.09 19.32 4.25
C LEU A 210 7.50 18.77 5.62
N LYS A 211 8.35 19.50 6.34
CA LYS A 211 8.79 19.09 7.68
C LYS A 211 7.70 19.32 8.73
N ALA A 212 7.60 18.41 9.70
CA ALA A 212 6.65 18.56 10.82
C ALA A 212 6.90 19.85 11.64
N SER A 213 8.16 20.28 11.75
CA SER A 213 8.53 21.56 12.40
C SER A 213 7.94 22.79 11.72
N ASP A 214 7.66 22.69 10.42
CA ASP A 214 7.30 23.81 9.57
C ASP A 214 5.77 23.86 9.33
N GLU A 215 5.00 22.94 9.94
CA GLU A 215 3.55 22.85 9.77
C GLU A 215 2.84 24.17 10.09
N LYS A 216 3.19 24.81 11.21
CA LYS A 216 2.58 26.08 11.62
C LYS A 216 2.87 27.20 10.62
N ALA A 217 4.07 27.22 10.06
CA ALA A 217 4.47 28.19 9.04
C ALA A 217 3.75 27.93 7.72
N ALA A 218 3.61 26.66 7.34
CA ALA A 218 2.89 26.24 6.12
C ALA A 218 1.41 26.60 6.17
N ARG A 219 0.74 26.38 7.30
CA ARG A 219 -0.67 26.80 7.49
C ARG A 219 -0.81 28.32 7.35
N ALA A 220 0.09 29.10 7.98
CA ALA A 220 0.06 30.56 7.89
C ALA A 220 0.34 31.10 6.48
N LEU A 221 1.24 30.45 5.71
CA LEU A 221 1.49 30.82 4.32
C LEU A 221 0.27 30.51 3.44
N LEU A 222 -0.34 29.35 3.64
CA LEU A 222 -1.54 28.96 2.90
C LEU A 222 -2.72 29.92 3.16
N ASP A 223 -2.93 30.32 4.42
CA ASP A 223 -3.96 31.30 4.77
C ASP A 223 -3.73 32.65 4.06
N ARG A 224 -2.46 33.06 3.90
CA ARG A 224 -2.09 34.27 3.16
C ARG A 224 -2.37 34.14 1.66
N LEU A 225 -1.93 33.04 1.05
CA LEU A 225 -2.16 32.79 -0.37
C LEU A 225 -3.66 32.71 -0.72
N GLU A 226 -4.49 32.17 0.19
CA GLU A 226 -5.94 32.18 0.05
C GLU A 226 -6.56 33.58 0.19
N ALA A 227 -6.02 34.43 1.07
CA ALA A 227 -6.47 35.81 1.19
C ALA A 227 -6.12 36.64 -0.06
N ASP A 228 -4.89 36.48 -0.57
CA ASP A 228 -4.41 37.19 -1.77
C ASP A 228 -5.22 36.76 -3.01
N SER A 229 -5.48 35.46 -3.17
CA SER A 229 -6.30 34.94 -4.27
C SER A 229 -7.75 35.44 -4.25
N LYS A 230 -8.33 35.67 -3.06
CA LYS A 230 -9.70 36.22 -2.94
C LYS A 230 -9.76 37.71 -3.26
N GLN A 231 -8.69 38.46 -2.96
CA GLN A 231 -8.59 39.88 -3.34
C GLN A 231 -8.44 40.08 -4.86
N GLU A 232 -7.74 39.18 -5.53
CA GLU A 232 -7.62 39.20 -7.00
C GLU A 232 -8.95 38.87 -7.70
N GLU A 233 -9.77 37.96 -7.15
CA GLU A 233 -11.10 37.67 -7.69
C GLU A 233 -12.06 38.86 -7.53
N ASP A 234 -12.06 39.55 -6.38
CA ASP A 234 -12.98 40.66 -6.07
C ASP A 234 -12.67 41.94 -6.87
N THR A 235 -11.40 42.13 -7.27
CA THR A 235 -10.98 43.28 -8.12
C THR A 235 -11.21 43.04 -9.61
N SER A 236 -11.61 41.84 -10.02
CA SER A 236 -11.86 41.45 -11.42
C SER A 236 -13.32 41.60 -11.87
N ILE A 237 -14.23 42.01 -10.98
CA ILE A 237 -15.63 42.31 -11.31
C ILE A 237 -15.69 43.67 -12.01
N ASP A 238 -15.81 43.63 -13.34
CA ASP A 238 -16.05 44.80 -14.19
C ASP A 238 -17.43 45.44 -13.86
N PRO A 239 -17.49 46.69 -13.40
CA PRO A 239 -18.75 47.38 -13.12
C PRO A 239 -19.51 47.83 -14.39
N PHE A 240 -19.08 47.43 -15.60
CA PHE A 240 -19.73 47.75 -16.87
C PHE A 240 -20.26 46.53 -17.66
N ALA A 241 -20.45 45.37 -17.01
CA ALA A 241 -21.24 44.25 -17.58
C ALA A 241 -22.75 44.51 -17.57
#